data_AF-A0A0E9XRR4-F1
#
_entry.id   AF-A0A0E9XRR4-F1
#
_cell.length_a   1.000
_cell.length_b   1.000
_cell.length_c   1.000
_cell.angle_alpha   90.00
_cell.angle_beta   90.00
_cell.angle_gamma   90.00
#
_symmetry.space_group_name_H-M   'P 1'
#
loop_
_entity.id
_entity.type
_entity.pdbx_description
1 polymer ?
#
loop_
_entity_poly.entity_id
_entity_poly.type
_entity_poly.pdbx_seq_one_letter_code
_entity_poly.pdbx_strand_id
1 'polypeptide(L)'
;MVSEDITLDSRVHARIIGARGKGIRKIMDEFKVDLKFPQSGAADPNMVTVTGRPELVDEAIDHLLNLEEEYMGDVVENESKQAFMKPRGGAAPFAEDHKGTSKGFVVRDAPWAASEKAPDMSSSEEFPSFGAPVAPKASPWGPKRF
;
A
#
# COMPACT_ATOMS: atom_id res chain seq x y z
N MET A 1 -2.22 31.46 -26.29
CA MET A 1 -2.67 30.22 -25.64
C MET A 1 -2.32 29.11 -26.60
N VAL A 2 -1.57 28.12 -26.15
CA VAL A 2 -1.13 26.95 -26.93
C VAL A 2 -1.90 25.74 -26.42
N SER A 3 -2.15 24.78 -27.30
CA SER A 3 -2.77 23.51 -26.98
C SER A 3 -1.82 22.41 -27.44
N GLU A 4 -1.47 21.53 -26.53
CA GLU A 4 -0.48 20.48 -26.76
C GLU A 4 -1.04 19.15 -26.26
N ASP A 5 -0.81 18.10 -27.04
CA ASP A 5 -1.26 16.75 -26.79
C ASP A 5 -0.13 15.90 -26.23
N ILE A 6 -0.41 15.23 -25.12
CA ILE A 6 0.52 14.32 -24.44
C ILE A 6 -0.08 12.93 -24.32
N THR A 7 0.79 11.92 -24.35
CA THR A 7 0.43 10.52 -24.16
C THR A 7 0.67 10.12 -22.70
N LEU A 8 -0.39 9.83 -21.95
CA LEU A 8 -0.37 9.34 -20.57
C LEU A 8 -1.17 8.04 -20.47
N ASP A 9 -0.65 7.00 -19.80
CA ASP A 9 -1.38 5.73 -19.62
C ASP A 9 -2.72 5.96 -18.87
N SER A 10 -3.81 5.44 -19.43
CA SER A 10 -5.14 5.50 -18.81
C SER A 10 -5.18 4.98 -17.36
N ARG A 11 -4.30 4.05 -16.99
CA ARG A 11 -4.18 3.52 -15.62
C ARG A 11 -3.85 4.59 -14.58
N VAL A 12 -3.04 5.59 -14.94
CA VAL A 12 -2.64 6.65 -14.00
C VAL A 12 -3.62 7.83 -13.98
N HIS A 13 -4.50 7.97 -14.98
CA HIS A 13 -5.45 9.09 -15.05
C HIS A 13 -6.31 9.24 -13.79
N ALA A 14 -6.85 8.13 -13.28
CA ALA A 14 -7.67 8.14 -12.07
C ALA A 14 -6.88 8.62 -10.84
N ARG A 15 -5.58 8.29 -10.78
CA ARG A 15 -4.68 8.69 -9.70
C ARG A 15 -4.33 10.18 -9.80
N ILE A 16 -4.02 10.67 -11.00
CA ILE A 16 -3.71 12.07 -11.29
C ILE A 16 -4.92 12.98 -11.01
N ILE A 17 -6.12 12.58 -11.44
CA ILE A 17 -7.37 13.33 -11.16
C ILE A 17 -7.61 13.41 -9.65
N GLY A 18 -7.36 12.30 -8.95
CA GLY A 18 -7.51 12.19 -7.51
C GLY A 18 -8.97 12.24 -7.04
N ALA A 19 -9.17 12.11 -5.72
CA ALA A 19 -10.51 12.08 -5.14
C ALA A 19 -11.27 13.39 -5.40
N ARG A 20 -12.48 13.29 -5.98
CA ARG A 20 -13.34 14.43 -6.37
C ARG A 20 -12.65 15.45 -7.30
N GLY A 21 -11.63 15.04 -8.06
CA GLY A 21 -10.89 15.95 -8.94
C GLY A 21 -10.03 16.97 -8.19
N LYS A 22 -9.63 16.67 -6.94
CA LYS A 22 -8.74 17.55 -6.17
C LYS A 22 -7.31 17.57 -6.73
N GLY A 23 -6.82 16.45 -7.25
CA GLY A 23 -5.47 16.34 -7.81
C GLY A 23 -5.33 17.20 -9.04
N ILE A 24 -6.21 16.99 -10.02
CA ILE A 24 -6.25 17.80 -11.25
C ILE A 24 -6.45 19.30 -10.97
N ARG A 25 -7.35 19.68 -10.04
CA ARG A 25 -7.57 21.10 -9.70
C ARG A 25 -6.31 21.75 -9.15
N LYS A 26 -5.54 21.05 -8.31
CA LYS A 26 -4.29 21.58 -7.78
C LYS A 26 -3.30 21.89 -8.91
N ILE A 27 -3.14 20.96 -9.86
CA ILE A 27 -2.24 21.12 -11.01
C ILE A 27 -2.73 22.28 -11.89
N MET A 28 -4.04 22.35 -12.16
CA MET A 28 -4.64 23.45 -12.93
C MET A 28 -4.44 24.81 -12.26
N ASP A 29 -4.56 24.90 -10.93
CA ASP A 29 -4.38 26.16 -10.19
C ASP A 29 -2.90 26.58 -10.11
N GLU A 30 -1.98 25.61 -9.98
CA GLU A 30 -0.53 25.82 -9.86
C GLU A 30 0.06 26.31 -11.18
N PHE A 31 -0.22 25.63 -12.28
CA PHE A 31 0.30 25.97 -13.61
C PHE A 31 -0.65 26.85 -14.43
N LYS A 32 -1.86 27.16 -13.92
CA LYS A 32 -2.89 27.96 -14.64
C LYS A 32 -3.19 27.43 -16.05
N VAL A 33 -3.17 26.10 -16.19
CA VAL A 33 -3.49 25.39 -17.43
C VAL A 33 -4.84 24.69 -17.31
N ASP A 34 -5.48 24.44 -18.45
CA ASP A 34 -6.71 23.65 -18.55
C ASP A 34 -6.38 22.28 -19.14
N LEU A 35 -6.76 21.22 -18.43
CA LEU A 35 -6.44 19.83 -18.72
C LEU A 35 -7.71 19.09 -19.12
N LYS A 36 -7.72 18.53 -20.34
CA LYS A 36 -8.80 17.68 -20.85
C LYS A 36 -8.33 16.24 -21.01
N PHE A 37 -8.92 15.36 -20.20
CA PHE A 37 -8.74 13.93 -20.31
C PHE A 37 -9.67 13.35 -21.39
N PRO A 38 -9.22 12.31 -22.12
CA PRO A 38 -10.04 11.64 -23.11
C PRO A 38 -11.18 10.88 -22.41
N GLN A 39 -12.35 10.84 -23.04
CA GLN A 39 -13.50 10.13 -22.49
C GLN A 39 -13.27 8.61 -22.57
N SER A 40 -13.74 7.86 -21.57
CA SER A 40 -13.66 6.40 -21.58
C SER A 40 -14.41 5.84 -22.81
N GLY A 41 -13.66 5.34 -23.79
CA GLY A 41 -14.19 4.87 -25.08
C GLY A 41 -13.80 5.71 -26.30
N ALA A 42 -12.94 6.74 -26.13
CA ALA A 42 -12.29 7.40 -27.26
C ALA A 42 -11.32 6.46 -28.00
N ALA A 43 -11.01 6.77 -29.26
CA ALA A 43 -10.07 6.00 -30.09
C ALA A 43 -8.68 5.88 -29.42
N ASP A 44 -8.26 6.94 -28.73
CA ASP A 44 -6.98 7.03 -28.04
C ASP A 44 -7.20 7.37 -26.56
N PRO A 45 -7.34 6.35 -25.68
CA PRO A 45 -7.57 6.57 -24.25
C PRO A 45 -6.35 7.16 -23.53
N ASN A 46 -5.20 7.23 -24.19
CA ASN A 46 -3.96 7.74 -23.61
C ASN A 46 -3.71 9.22 -23.94
N MET A 47 -4.50 9.84 -24.83
CA MET A 47 -4.21 11.20 -25.30
C MET A 47 -4.88 12.25 -24.42
N VAL A 48 -4.10 13.02 -23.67
CA VAL A 48 -4.56 14.13 -22.82
C VAL A 48 -4.19 15.46 -23.48
N THR A 49 -5.12 16.40 -23.51
CA THR A 49 -4.89 17.73 -24.09
C THR A 49 -4.65 18.75 -22.99
N VAL A 50 -3.50 19.44 -23.05
CA VAL A 50 -3.14 20.54 -22.15
C VAL A 50 -3.28 21.85 -22.91
N THR A 51 -3.98 22.82 -22.33
CA THR A 51 -4.17 24.14 -22.96
C THR A 51 -3.82 25.28 -22.00
N GLY A 52 -3.01 26.23 -22.44
CA GLY A 52 -2.50 27.26 -21.54
C GLY A 52 -1.51 28.25 -22.16
N ARG A 53 -0.70 28.90 -21.31
CA ARG A 53 0.45 29.71 -21.76
C ARG A 53 1.62 28.76 -22.06
N PRO A 54 2.41 28.97 -23.13
CA PRO A 54 3.43 28.02 -23.56
C PRO A 54 4.42 27.66 -22.43
N GLU A 55 4.98 28.66 -21.76
CA GLU A 55 5.91 28.49 -20.63
C GLU A 55 5.35 27.58 -19.51
N LEU A 56 4.06 27.72 -19.20
CA LEU A 56 3.41 26.97 -18.12
C LEU A 56 2.89 25.60 -18.59
N VAL A 57 2.63 25.46 -19.90
CA VAL A 57 2.25 24.18 -20.50
C VAL A 57 3.44 23.24 -20.46
N ASP A 58 4.63 23.71 -20.84
CA ASP A 58 5.88 22.92 -20.76
C ASP A 58 6.12 22.42 -19.32
N GLU A 59 6.04 23.33 -18.33
CA GLU A 59 6.18 22.97 -16.91
C GLU A 59 5.10 21.99 -16.42
N ALA A 60 3.86 22.14 -16.87
CA ALA A 60 2.76 21.24 -16.52
C ALA A 60 2.94 19.85 -17.15
N ILE A 61 3.46 19.77 -18.38
CA ILE A 61 3.75 18.51 -19.07
C ILE A 61 4.85 17.76 -18.32
N ASP A 62 5.95 18.43 -17.97
CA ASP A 62 7.04 17.85 -17.19
C ASP A 62 6.54 17.31 -15.84
N HIS A 63 5.68 18.08 -15.16
CA HIS A 63 5.09 17.63 -13.90
C HIS A 63 4.16 16.42 -14.07
N LEU A 64 3.38 16.35 -15.17
CA LEU A 64 2.50 15.21 -15.46
C LEU A 64 3.29 13.93 -15.78
N LEU A 65 4.40 14.04 -16.53
CA LEU A 65 5.26 12.90 -16.86
C LEU A 65 5.94 12.34 -15.61
N ASN A 66 6.42 13.21 -14.72
CA ASN A 66 6.99 12.78 -13.43
C ASN A 66 5.96 12.02 -12.57
N LEU A 67 4.72 12.52 -12.51
CA LEU A 67 3.64 11.85 -11.79
C LEU A 67 3.26 10.51 -12.42
N GLU A 68 3.29 10.39 -13.74
CA GLU A 68 3.06 9.12 -14.43
C GLU A 68 4.09 8.08 -14.01
N GLU A 69 5.38 8.41 -14.02
CA GLU A 69 6.45 7.49 -13.64
C GLU A 69 6.31 7.03 -12.18
N GLU A 70 6.08 7.98 -11.26
CA GLU A 70 5.86 7.69 -9.84
C GLU A 70 4.67 6.75 -9.63
N TYR A 71 3.53 7.07 -10.24
CA TYR A 71 2.31 6.27 -10.07
C TYR A 71 2.37 4.93 -10.78
N MET A 72 3.07 4.81 -11.90
CA MET A 72 3.26 3.53 -12.56
C MET A 72 4.10 2.59 -11.69
N GLY A 73 5.14 3.12 -11.03
CA GLY A 73 5.92 2.38 -10.03
C GLY A 73 5.05 1.89 -8.87
N ASP A 74 4.24 2.77 -8.29
CA ASP A 74 3.32 2.43 -7.21
C ASP A 74 2.27 1.40 -7.62
N VAL A 75 1.73 1.49 -8.84
CA VAL A 75 0.74 0.53 -9.37
C VAL A 75 1.34 -0.86 -9.43
N VAL A 76 2.55 -1.00 -9.99
CA VAL A 76 3.25 -2.29 -10.08
C VAL A 76 3.58 -2.83 -8.68
N GLU A 77 4.07 -1.97 -7.79
CA GLU A 77 4.42 -2.40 -6.43
C GLU A 77 3.19 -2.81 -5.62
N ASN A 78 2.10 -2.05 -5.71
CA ASN A 78 0.82 -2.38 -5.09
C ASN A 78 0.21 -3.66 -5.69
N GLU A 79 0.26 -3.86 -7.01
CA GLU A 79 -0.17 -5.11 -7.64
C GLU A 79 0.65 -6.30 -7.12
N SER A 80 1.96 -6.16 -6.97
CA SER A 80 2.83 -7.20 -6.43
C SER A 80 2.55 -7.51 -4.95
N LYS A 81 2.30 -6.48 -4.13
CA LYS A 81 1.91 -6.60 -2.72
C LYS A 81 0.53 -7.27 -2.59
N GLN A 82 -0.43 -6.89 -3.43
CA GLN A 82 -1.75 -7.50 -3.46
C GLN A 82 -1.70 -8.97 -3.92
N ALA A 83 -0.87 -9.29 -4.91
CA ALA A 83 -0.66 -10.67 -5.35
C ALA A 83 -0.06 -11.55 -4.24
N PHE A 84 0.84 -10.99 -3.42
CA PHE A 84 1.47 -11.71 -2.31
C PHE A 84 0.58 -11.80 -1.07
N MET A 85 -0.28 -10.80 -0.82
CA MET A 85 -1.23 -10.80 0.29
C MET A 85 -2.53 -11.56 0.01
N LYS A 86 -2.81 -11.94 -1.23
CA LYS A 86 -4.02 -12.71 -1.56
C LYS A 86 -3.85 -14.15 -1.07
N PRO A 87 -4.67 -14.64 -0.13
CA PRO A 87 -4.57 -16.02 0.32
C PRO A 87 -4.78 -16.93 -0.89
N ARG A 88 -3.90 -17.92 -1.06
CA ARG A 88 -3.94 -18.89 -2.16
C ARG A 88 -5.09 -19.91 -1.99
N GLY A 89 -6.22 -19.50 -1.41
CA GLY A 89 -7.39 -20.33 -1.14
C GLY A 89 -8.69 -19.60 -1.46
N GLY A 90 -9.27 -19.92 -2.63
CA GLY A 90 -10.71 -19.91 -2.88
C GLY A 90 -11.38 -18.56 -3.16
N ALA A 91 -11.57 -18.25 -4.44
CA ALA A 91 -12.69 -17.42 -4.87
C ALA A 91 -13.89 -18.33 -5.19
N ALA A 92 -15.01 -18.11 -4.52
CA ALA A 92 -16.35 -18.36 -5.04
C ALA A 92 -17.22 -17.16 -4.64
N PRO A 93 -18.01 -16.57 -5.58
CA PRO A 93 -18.84 -15.42 -5.29
C PRO A 93 -20.27 -15.88 -5.03
N PHE A 94 -20.74 -15.89 -3.78
CA PHE A 94 -22.17 -15.77 -3.48
C PHE A 94 -22.34 -15.14 -2.09
N ALA A 95 -23.25 -14.17 -2.05
CA ALA A 95 -23.57 -13.32 -0.91
C ALA A 95 -24.38 -14.04 0.17
N GLU A 96 -24.44 -13.38 1.34
CA GLU A 96 -25.32 -13.64 2.50
C GLU A 96 -25.03 -14.97 3.22
N ASP A 97 -24.79 -15.04 4.53
CA ASP A 97 -25.62 -14.55 5.62
C ASP A 97 -24.88 -14.75 6.96
N HIS A 98 -25.52 -14.36 8.05
CA HIS A 98 -24.98 -14.13 9.38
C HIS A 98 -24.19 -15.26 10.11
N LYS A 99 -23.25 -14.80 10.96
CA LYS A 99 -22.97 -15.30 12.32
C LYS A 99 -22.32 -16.69 12.45
N GLY A 100 -20.99 -16.69 12.59
CA GLY A 100 -20.24 -17.76 13.23
C GLY A 100 -18.93 -17.23 13.78
N THR A 101 -18.77 -17.23 15.10
CA THR A 101 -17.47 -17.02 15.76
C THR A 101 -16.51 -18.11 15.23
N SER A 102 -15.64 -17.75 14.29
CA SER A 102 -14.61 -18.65 13.80
C SER A 102 -13.60 -18.85 14.94
N LYS A 103 -13.81 -19.91 15.72
CA LYS A 103 -12.83 -20.42 16.68
C LYS A 103 -11.54 -20.63 15.90
N GLY A 104 -10.56 -19.77 16.18
CA GLY A 104 -9.25 -19.79 15.53
C GLY A 104 -8.60 -21.17 15.65
N PHE A 105 -7.75 -21.47 14.66
CA PHE A 105 -6.98 -22.70 14.63
C PHE A 105 -5.79 -22.59 15.61
N VAL A 106 -5.84 -23.35 16.70
CA VAL A 106 -4.76 -23.42 17.69
C VAL A 106 -3.88 -24.63 17.38
N VAL A 107 -2.65 -24.39 16.94
CA VAL A 107 -1.63 -25.44 16.77
C VAL A 107 -1.07 -25.78 18.14
N ARG A 108 -1.48 -26.91 18.71
CA ARG A 108 -1.09 -27.30 20.09
C ARG A 108 0.22 -28.09 20.18
N ASP A 109 0.78 -28.53 19.06
CA ASP A 109 1.98 -29.38 19.02
C ASP A 109 3.10 -28.78 18.18
N ALA A 110 3.20 -27.46 18.14
CA ALA A 110 4.35 -26.84 17.54
C ALA A 110 5.54 -26.95 18.52
N PRO A 111 6.75 -27.32 18.08
CA PRO A 111 7.89 -27.59 18.99
C PRO A 111 8.34 -26.38 19.83
N TRP A 112 7.87 -25.18 19.51
CA TRP A 112 8.04 -23.95 20.31
C TRP A 112 7.02 -23.79 21.45
N ALA A 113 5.95 -24.58 21.45
CA ALA A 113 4.91 -24.63 22.50
C ALA A 113 5.22 -25.64 23.62
N ALA A 114 6.30 -26.41 23.52
CA ALA A 114 6.69 -27.43 24.50
C ALA A 114 7.10 -26.88 25.88
N SER A 115 7.08 -25.56 26.07
CA SER A 115 7.19 -24.94 27.40
C SER A 115 5.78 -24.54 27.85
N GLU A 116 5.13 -25.41 28.64
CA GLU A 116 3.72 -25.32 29.09
C GLU A 116 3.34 -24.07 29.92
N LYS A 117 4.18 -23.04 29.95
CA LYS A 117 3.82 -21.71 30.43
C LYS A 117 4.34 -20.69 29.42
N ALA A 118 3.41 -19.99 28.76
CA ALA A 118 3.75 -18.69 28.20
C ALA A 118 4.34 -17.85 29.35
N PRO A 119 5.54 -17.27 29.20
CA PRO A 119 6.13 -16.41 30.24
C PRO A 119 5.12 -15.33 30.60
N ASP A 120 4.82 -15.20 31.88
CA ASP A 120 3.89 -14.18 32.36
C ASP A 120 4.56 -12.82 32.15
N MET A 121 4.08 -12.06 31.15
CA MET A 121 4.64 -10.76 30.77
C MET A 121 4.43 -9.68 31.84
N SER A 122 3.78 -10.00 32.95
CA SER A 122 3.60 -9.10 34.09
C SER A 122 4.48 -9.45 35.30
N SER A 123 5.22 -10.56 35.27
CA SER A 123 6.04 -11.00 36.42
C SER A 123 7.43 -10.36 36.43
N SER A 124 7.73 -9.63 37.50
CA SER A 124 9.05 -9.02 37.74
C SER A 124 10.17 -10.02 38.05
N GLU A 125 9.83 -11.31 38.24
CA GLU A 125 10.81 -12.38 38.41
C GLU A 125 11.36 -12.92 37.08
N GLU A 126 10.59 -12.84 35.98
CA GLU A 126 10.94 -13.40 34.67
C GLU A 126 11.53 -12.34 33.73
N PHE A 127 11.10 -11.08 33.85
CA PHE A 127 11.65 -9.93 33.12
C PHE A 127 12.16 -8.88 34.12
N PRO A 128 13.45 -8.95 34.53
CA PRO A 128 13.97 -8.03 35.51
C PRO A 128 13.93 -6.58 35.00
N SER A 129 13.25 -5.72 35.76
CA SER A 129 13.30 -4.28 35.53
C SER A 129 14.72 -3.77 35.79
N PHE A 130 15.20 -2.90 34.91
CA PHE A 130 16.58 -2.43 34.90
C PHE A 130 16.98 -1.85 36.27
N GLY A 131 17.85 -2.55 37.01
CA GLY A 131 18.41 -2.09 38.28
C GLY A 131 18.32 -3.04 39.49
N ALA A 132 17.65 -4.19 39.41
CA ALA A 132 17.59 -5.16 40.52
C ALA A 132 18.51 -6.38 40.29
N PRO A 133 19.34 -6.81 41.26
CA PRO A 133 20.16 -8.01 41.11
C PRO A 133 19.30 -9.27 41.32
N VAL A 134 19.15 -10.09 40.27
CA VAL A 134 18.55 -11.43 40.36
C VAL A 134 19.58 -12.51 40.01
N ALA A 135 19.57 -13.62 40.74
CA ALA A 135 20.51 -14.74 40.56
C ALA A 135 20.25 -15.47 39.23
N PRO A 136 21.29 -15.84 38.46
CA PRO A 136 21.09 -16.46 37.16
C PRO A 136 20.63 -17.91 37.31
N LYS A 137 19.41 -18.22 36.86
CA LYS A 137 18.99 -19.60 36.56
C LYS A 137 19.30 -19.94 35.10
N ALA A 138 19.63 -21.21 34.88
CA ALA A 138 20.02 -21.74 33.58
C ALA A 138 18.98 -21.41 32.50
N SER A 139 19.41 -20.64 31.49
CA SER A 139 18.57 -20.28 30.35
C SER A 139 18.17 -21.54 29.57
N PRO A 140 16.92 -21.64 29.09
CA PRO A 140 16.46 -22.77 28.28
C PRO A 140 17.09 -22.82 26.88
N TRP A 141 17.91 -21.82 26.52
CA TRP A 141 18.55 -21.67 25.21
C TRP A 141 20.08 -21.76 25.25
N GLY A 142 20.63 -22.55 26.18
CA GLY A 142 22.06 -22.83 26.26
C GLY A 142 22.36 -24.32 26.37
N PRO A 143 23.52 -24.79 25.87
CA PRO A 143 23.90 -26.20 26.00
C PRO A 143 24.00 -26.59 27.47
N LYS A 144 23.25 -27.63 27.86
CA LYS A 144 23.27 -28.18 29.22
C LYS A 144 24.67 -28.74 29.51
N ARG A 145 25.37 -28.09 30.44
CA ARG A 145 26.62 -28.59 30.99
C ARG A 145 26.27 -29.77 31.91
N PHE A 146 26.77 -30.95 31.55
CA PHE A 146 26.79 -32.14 32.41
C PHE A 146 27.79 -31.95 33.55
#